data_AF-A0A9W7A7D1-F1
#
_entry.id   AF-A0A9W7A7D1-F1
#
_cell.length_a   1.000
_cell.length_b   1.000
_cell.length_c   1.000
_cell.angle_alpha   90.00
_cell.angle_beta   90.00
_cell.angle_gamma   90.00
#
_symmetry.space_group_name_H-M   'P 1'
#
loop_
_entity.id
_entity.type
_entity.pdbx_description
1 polymer ?
#
loop_
_entity_poly.entity_id
_entity_poly.type
_entity_poly.pdbx_seq_one_letter_code
_entity_poly.pdbx_strand_id
1 'polypeptide(L)'
;MGVSSKLTVKQLRGLAKERGVTIPAKCLKADLITLLSESEAASESSSQEAPSQEMDETPEQQPIAPPAEPTAPAPAPTSALAPPPSKSTSASAPVSAFHPENFAQPGVFTSKVDIQKGRNVSGRSWRMRPQKRTSTLITKVKLNNRVLSSWEQKEARRMRNKEMKEREAEIRQTTADKKLEKKKKREEQEKRRAENQAKALKTQTMNLHTVGNKMKAMSKKQLRMIKKTQINKHGVVELVSPYKK
;
A
#
# COMPACT_ATOMS: atom_id res chain seq x y z
N MET A 1 -3.07 -6.70 -13.75
CA MET A 1 -4.37 -6.04 -13.49
C MET A 1 -4.89 -5.52 -14.82
N GLY A 2 -5.86 -6.20 -15.43
CA GLY A 2 -6.38 -5.85 -16.76
C GLY A 2 -6.98 -4.44 -16.82
N VAL A 3 -7.00 -3.86 -18.02
CA VAL A 3 -7.50 -2.50 -18.31
C VAL A 3 -8.93 -2.29 -17.78
N SER A 4 -9.74 -3.35 -17.84
CA SER A 4 -11.14 -3.40 -17.40
C SER A 4 -11.35 -3.11 -15.90
N SER A 5 -10.33 -3.32 -15.05
CA SER A 5 -10.43 -3.06 -13.60
C SER A 5 -10.55 -1.56 -13.25
N LYS A 6 -10.00 -0.69 -14.08
CA LYS A 6 -9.98 0.77 -13.89
C LYS A 6 -11.25 1.46 -14.38
N LEU A 7 -12.08 0.77 -15.17
CA LEU A 7 -13.29 1.32 -15.76
C LEU A 7 -14.43 1.45 -14.72
N THR A 8 -15.30 2.43 -14.92
CA THR A 8 -16.53 2.58 -14.12
C THR A 8 -17.60 1.56 -14.54
N VAL A 9 -18.58 1.28 -13.68
CA VAL A 9 -19.69 0.37 -14.00
C VAL A 9 -20.45 0.80 -15.26
N LYS A 10 -20.60 2.12 -15.47
CA LYS A 10 -21.25 2.68 -16.67
C LYS A 10 -20.46 2.36 -17.95
N GLN A 11 -19.13 2.50 -17.91
CA GLN A 11 -18.25 2.17 -19.04
C GLN A 11 -18.27 0.66 -19.33
N LEU A 12 -18.21 -0.18 -18.30
CA LEU A 12 -18.28 -1.64 -18.46
C LEU A 12 -19.61 -2.09 -19.07
N ARG A 13 -20.73 -1.50 -18.66
CA ARG A 13 -22.05 -1.77 -19.27
C ARG A 13 -22.13 -1.30 -20.72
N GLY A 14 -21.47 -0.18 -21.06
CA GLY A 14 -21.35 0.29 -22.44
C GLY A 14 -20.63 -0.72 -23.32
N LEU A 15 -19.44 -1.16 -22.90
CA LEU A 15 -18.64 -2.15 -23.62
C LEU A 15 -19.37 -3.50 -23.77
N ALA A 16 -20.05 -3.96 -22.72
CA ALA A 16 -20.82 -5.20 -22.79
C ALA A 16 -22.01 -5.08 -23.76
N LYS A 17 -22.64 -3.90 -23.86
CA LYS A 17 -23.70 -3.64 -24.85
C LYS A 17 -23.16 -3.62 -26.29
N GLU A 18 -21.99 -3.02 -26.50
CA GLU A 18 -21.30 -3.01 -27.81
C GLU A 18 -20.94 -4.43 -28.26
N ARG A 19 -20.59 -5.32 -27.32
CA ARG A 19 -20.30 -6.73 -27.58
C ARG A 19 -21.55 -7.63 -27.64
N GLY A 20 -22.75 -7.07 -27.50
CA GLY A 20 -24.00 -7.85 -27.53
C GLY A 20 -24.20 -8.78 -26.33
N VAL A 21 -23.50 -8.57 -25.21
CA VAL A 21 -23.62 -9.40 -24.01
C VAL A 21 -24.83 -8.94 -23.18
N THR A 22 -25.77 -9.85 -22.91
CA THR A 22 -26.95 -9.57 -22.09
C THR A 22 -26.57 -9.39 -20.62
N ILE A 23 -26.82 -8.19 -20.07
CA ILE A 23 -26.43 -7.84 -18.69
C ILE A 23 -27.63 -7.90 -17.75
N PRO A 24 -27.58 -8.66 -16.64
CA PRO A 24 -28.63 -8.63 -15.63
C PRO A 24 -28.68 -7.26 -14.92
N ALA A 25 -29.89 -6.80 -14.58
CA ALA A 25 -30.12 -5.46 -14.01
C ALA A 25 -29.25 -5.19 -12.75
N LYS A 26 -29.09 -6.19 -11.87
CA LYS A 26 -28.38 -6.08 -10.58
C LYS A 26 -26.98 -6.71 -10.58
N CYS A 27 -26.22 -6.54 -11.66
CA CYS A 27 -24.85 -7.05 -11.76
C CYS A 27 -23.85 -6.16 -11.00
N LEU A 28 -22.96 -6.76 -10.19
CA LEU A 28 -21.88 -6.04 -9.52
C LEU A 28 -20.73 -5.75 -10.49
N LYS A 29 -19.83 -4.82 -10.11
CA LYS A 29 -18.67 -4.46 -10.96
C LYS A 29 -17.75 -5.66 -11.23
N ALA A 30 -17.56 -6.54 -10.26
CA ALA A 30 -16.72 -7.72 -10.40
C ALA A 30 -17.28 -8.67 -11.47
N ASP A 31 -18.57 -8.95 -11.41
CA ASP A 31 -19.28 -9.83 -12.35
C ASP A 31 -19.25 -9.30 -13.79
N LEU A 32 -19.33 -7.96 -13.97
CA LEU A 32 -19.17 -7.35 -15.28
C LEU A 32 -17.77 -7.52 -15.84
N ILE A 33 -16.75 -7.50 -14.99
CA ILE A 33 -15.35 -7.68 -15.40
C ILE A 33 -15.10 -9.14 -15.80
N THR A 34 -15.65 -10.12 -15.05
CA THR A 34 -15.52 -11.54 -15.40
C THR A 34 -16.21 -11.84 -16.73
N LEU A 35 -17.45 -11.38 -16.93
CA LEU A 35 -18.18 -11.57 -18.20
C LEU A 35 -17.44 -10.96 -19.41
N LEU A 36 -16.85 -9.77 -19.26
CA LEU A 36 -16.08 -9.13 -20.33
C LEU A 36 -14.74 -9.84 -20.61
N SER A 37 -14.13 -10.46 -19.59
CA SER A 37 -12.88 -11.22 -19.76
C SER A 37 -13.13 -12.58 -20.41
N GLU A 38 -14.25 -13.24 -20.06
CA GLU A 38 -14.66 -14.51 -20.66
C GLU A 38 -15.03 -14.37 -22.14
N SER A 39 -15.70 -13.26 -22.51
CA SER A 39 -16.01 -12.96 -23.92
C SER A 39 -14.77 -12.63 -24.76
N GLU A 40 -13.74 -12.02 -24.18
CA GLU A 40 -12.44 -11.82 -24.85
C GLU A 40 -11.75 -13.16 -25.16
N ALA A 41 -11.68 -14.05 -24.16
CA ALA A 41 -11.08 -15.37 -24.34
C ALA A 41 -11.81 -16.23 -25.39
N ALA A 42 -13.13 -16.07 -25.52
CA ALA A 42 -13.92 -16.79 -26.54
C ALA A 42 -13.71 -16.23 -27.97
N SER A 43 -13.35 -14.95 -28.11
CA SER A 43 -13.08 -14.34 -29.43
C SER A 43 -11.68 -14.67 -29.96
N GLU A 44 -10.71 -14.93 -29.09
CA GLU A 44 -9.34 -15.25 -29.50
C GLU A 44 -9.18 -16.70 -30.00
N SER A 45 -10.06 -17.63 -29.61
CA SER A 45 -9.98 -19.03 -30.04
C SER A 45 -10.61 -19.34 -31.41
N SER A 46 -11.28 -18.37 -32.05
CA SER A 46 -11.99 -18.57 -33.33
C SER A 46 -11.20 -18.09 -34.57
N SER A 47 -9.95 -17.64 -34.43
CA SER A 47 -9.18 -17.03 -35.54
C SER A 47 -7.87 -17.75 -35.91
N GLN A 48 -7.71 -19.03 -35.61
CA GLN A 48 -6.55 -19.81 -36.09
C GLN A 48 -6.98 -21.09 -36.83
N GLU A 49 -7.27 -20.96 -38.13
CA GLU A 49 -7.09 -22.06 -39.08
C GLU A 49 -6.85 -21.53 -40.50
N ALA A 50 -5.57 -21.44 -40.90
CA ALA A 50 -5.11 -21.57 -42.28
C ALA A 50 -3.57 -21.71 -42.31
N PRO A 51 -3.02 -22.88 -42.69
CA PRO A 51 -1.59 -23.08 -42.91
C PRO A 51 -1.26 -23.17 -44.41
N SER A 52 -0.30 -22.36 -44.88
CA SER A 52 0.49 -22.47 -46.14
C SER A 52 1.32 -21.18 -46.24
N GLN A 53 2.60 -21.11 -46.57
CA GLN A 53 3.63 -22.03 -47.02
C GLN A 53 4.97 -21.26 -46.90
N GLU A 54 6.02 -21.94 -46.46
CA GLU A 54 7.42 -21.48 -46.54
C GLU A 54 7.85 -21.25 -47.99
N MET A 55 8.52 -20.12 -48.27
CA MET A 55 9.57 -20.02 -49.27
C MET A 55 10.64 -19.01 -48.82
N ASP A 56 11.85 -19.39 -49.20
CA ASP A 56 13.22 -19.00 -48.84
C ASP A 56 13.71 -17.62 -49.33
N GLU A 57 14.95 -17.31 -48.94
CA GLU A 57 15.92 -16.31 -49.47
C GLU A 57 15.71 -14.82 -49.12
N THR A 58 16.70 -13.93 -48.95
CA THR A 58 18.17 -13.85 -48.72
C THR A 58 18.43 -12.31 -48.61
N PRO A 59 19.49 -11.80 -47.93
CA PRO A 59 19.45 -10.45 -47.35
C PRO A 59 19.98 -9.36 -48.30
N GLU A 60 19.41 -8.16 -48.23
CA GLU A 60 19.99 -6.96 -48.81
C GLU A 60 19.87 -5.74 -47.87
N GLN A 61 21.03 -5.14 -47.62
CA GLN A 61 21.23 -3.90 -46.87
C GLN A 61 20.76 -2.70 -47.69
N GLN A 62 20.18 -1.68 -47.05
CA GLN A 62 20.79 -0.33 -46.91
C GLN A 62 19.83 0.73 -46.29
N PRO A 63 20.37 1.86 -45.79
CA PRO A 63 19.79 2.65 -44.69
C PRO A 63 19.14 3.96 -45.15
N ILE A 64 18.07 4.45 -44.50
CA ILE A 64 17.69 5.88 -44.49
C ILE A 64 16.87 6.23 -43.22
N ALA A 65 17.42 7.20 -42.48
CA ALA A 65 16.85 8.29 -41.65
C ALA A 65 15.58 8.17 -40.78
N PRO A 66 15.58 8.80 -39.57
CA PRO A 66 14.42 8.90 -38.69
C PRO A 66 13.50 10.09 -39.04
N PRO A 67 12.17 9.95 -38.97
CA PRO A 67 11.26 11.09 -38.92
C PRO A 67 10.66 11.32 -37.52
N ALA A 68 11.04 12.46 -36.96
CA ALA A 68 10.20 13.47 -36.31
C ALA A 68 9.27 13.07 -35.14
N GLU A 69 9.58 13.68 -33.99
CA GLU A 69 8.61 14.12 -32.97
C GLU A 69 7.42 14.86 -33.61
N PRO A 70 6.23 14.73 -33.00
CA PRO A 70 5.48 15.94 -32.74
C PRO A 70 4.89 16.01 -31.32
N THR A 71 5.21 17.13 -30.68
CA THR A 71 4.21 18.07 -30.14
C THR A 71 3.50 17.68 -28.85
N ALA A 72 4.01 18.29 -27.77
CA ALA A 72 3.24 18.62 -26.58
C ALA A 72 2.03 19.51 -26.90
N PRO A 73 0.86 19.26 -26.29
CA PRO A 73 -0.13 20.31 -26.06
C PRO A 73 -0.05 20.86 -24.63
N ALA A 74 0.05 22.19 -24.58
CA ALA A 74 -0.01 23.04 -23.41
C ALA A 74 -1.33 22.88 -22.61
N PRO A 75 -1.35 23.27 -21.33
CA PRO A 75 -2.50 23.14 -20.44
C PRO A 75 -3.47 24.32 -20.59
N ALA A 76 -4.77 24.03 -20.62
CA ALA A 76 -5.83 25.04 -20.52
C ALA A 76 -6.63 24.90 -19.20
N PRO A 77 -7.20 26.01 -18.67
CA PRO A 77 -7.68 26.12 -17.29
C PRO A 77 -9.22 26.20 -17.19
N THR A 78 -9.81 25.51 -16.20
CA THR A 78 -11.19 25.71 -15.72
C THR A 78 -11.25 25.28 -14.24
N SER A 79 -11.46 26.16 -13.26
CA SER A 79 -12.65 26.95 -12.88
C SER A 79 -13.72 26.14 -12.11
N ALA A 80 -14.24 26.76 -11.05
CA ALA A 80 -15.30 26.35 -10.10
C ALA A 80 -14.87 25.35 -8.99
N LEU A 81 -14.82 25.67 -7.69
CA LEU A 81 -15.69 26.43 -6.77
C LEU A 81 -17.13 25.88 -6.68
N ALA A 82 -17.36 24.95 -5.75
CA ALA A 82 -18.67 24.71 -5.11
C ALA A 82 -18.54 23.71 -3.91
N PRO A 83 -19.51 23.69 -2.97
CA PRO A 83 -19.29 23.54 -1.52
C PRO A 83 -19.50 22.12 -0.94
N PRO A 84 -19.24 21.90 0.36
CA PRO A 84 -19.42 20.59 1.01
C PRO A 84 -20.90 20.28 1.32
N PRO A 85 -21.37 19.03 1.12
CA PRO A 85 -22.66 18.61 1.64
C PRO A 85 -22.54 18.18 3.11
N SER A 86 -23.47 18.71 3.89
CA SER A 86 -23.76 18.43 5.28
C SER A 86 -24.83 17.33 5.45
N LYS A 87 -24.81 16.68 6.63
CA LYS A 87 -25.94 16.07 7.40
C LYS A 87 -26.25 14.57 7.27
N SER A 88 -26.77 14.10 8.42
CA SER A 88 -27.49 12.85 8.78
C SER A 88 -26.61 11.70 9.31
N THR A 89 -26.69 11.24 10.56
CA THR A 89 -27.78 10.76 11.46
C THR A 89 -28.45 9.46 11.02
N SER A 90 -28.04 8.34 11.65
CA SER A 90 -28.84 7.14 11.95
C SER A 90 -27.98 6.23 12.84
N ALA A 91 -28.25 6.10 14.15
CA ALA A 91 -29.28 5.28 14.77
C ALA A 91 -29.11 3.76 14.55
N SER A 92 -28.98 3.07 15.70
CA SER A 92 -29.38 1.69 15.99
C SER A 92 -28.52 0.50 15.52
N ALA A 93 -27.95 -0.24 16.47
CA ALA A 93 -28.39 -1.60 16.83
C ALA A 93 -27.40 -2.29 17.81
N PRO A 94 -27.88 -3.21 18.66
CA PRO A 94 -27.23 -3.61 19.91
C PRO A 94 -26.13 -4.67 19.76
N VAL A 95 -25.19 -4.61 20.70
CA VAL A 95 -24.11 -5.59 20.88
C VAL A 95 -24.73 -6.94 21.27
N SER A 96 -24.81 -7.88 20.33
CA SER A 96 -25.25 -9.25 20.64
C SER A 96 -24.16 -9.95 21.44
N ALA A 97 -24.47 -10.23 22.70
CA ALA A 97 -23.66 -11.09 23.56
C ALA A 97 -23.53 -12.48 22.90
N PHE A 98 -22.31 -12.83 22.51
CA PHE A 98 -21.93 -14.19 22.16
C PHE A 98 -22.21 -15.12 23.36
N HIS A 99 -23.30 -15.87 23.29
CA HIS A 99 -23.47 -17.10 24.05
C HIS A 99 -22.79 -18.23 23.27
N PRO A 100 -21.78 -18.91 23.81
CA PRO A 100 -21.38 -20.21 23.26
C PRO A 100 -22.40 -21.25 23.72
N GLU A 101 -23.39 -21.54 22.88
CA GLU A 101 -24.15 -22.78 23.02
C GLU A 101 -23.21 -23.98 22.83
N ASN A 102 -23.31 -24.88 23.80
CA ASN A 102 -22.71 -26.20 23.83
C ASN A 102 -23.15 -27.03 22.62
N PHE A 103 -22.30 -27.09 21.59
CA PHE A 103 -22.35 -28.17 20.62
C PHE A 103 -21.76 -29.44 21.26
N ALA A 104 -22.60 -30.14 22.02
CA ALA A 104 -22.30 -31.46 22.54
C ALA A 104 -22.32 -32.47 21.38
N GLN A 105 -21.15 -32.78 20.82
CA GLN A 105 -20.99 -34.00 20.03
C GLN A 105 -20.87 -35.21 20.96
N PRO A 106 -21.51 -36.36 20.66
CA PRO A 106 -21.30 -37.61 21.38
C PRO A 106 -19.97 -38.25 20.94
N GLY A 107 -18.87 -37.64 21.36
CA GLY A 107 -17.52 -38.17 21.20
C GLY A 107 -17.16 -39.02 22.41
N VAL A 108 -16.97 -40.31 22.17
CA VAL A 108 -16.59 -41.35 23.13
C VAL A 108 -15.41 -40.91 23.99
N PHE A 109 -15.69 -40.40 25.20
CA PHE A 109 -14.67 -40.12 26.21
C PHE A 109 -14.17 -41.46 26.74
N THR A 110 -13.11 -41.99 26.14
CA THR A 110 -12.21 -42.89 26.87
C THR A 110 -11.40 -42.04 27.86
N SER A 111 -12.09 -41.53 28.88
CA SER A 111 -11.44 -40.93 30.02
C SER A 111 -10.66 -42.04 30.71
N LYS A 112 -9.35 -42.07 30.48
CA LYS A 112 -8.43 -42.69 31.43
C LYS A 112 -8.83 -42.12 32.79
N VAL A 113 -9.33 -42.97 33.66
CA VAL A 113 -9.69 -42.63 35.03
C VAL A 113 -8.39 -42.25 35.71
N ASP A 114 -7.98 -41.00 35.54
CA ASP A 114 -7.02 -40.37 36.43
C ASP A 114 -7.76 -40.31 37.76
N ILE A 115 -7.51 -41.32 38.61
CA ILE A 115 -7.95 -41.36 39.99
C ILE A 115 -7.55 -40.01 40.59
N GLN A 116 -8.52 -39.09 40.70
CA GLN A 116 -8.28 -37.75 41.21
C GLN A 116 -7.99 -37.92 42.69
N LYS A 117 -6.70 -38.04 43.03
CA LYS A 117 -6.23 -38.01 44.42
C LYS A 117 -6.90 -36.82 45.10
N GLY A 118 -7.59 -37.10 46.20
CA GLY A 118 -8.61 -36.27 46.84
C GLY A 118 -8.40 -34.76 46.67
N ARG A 119 -9.37 -34.10 46.05
CA ARG A 119 -9.44 -32.65 45.95
C ARG A 119 -9.89 -32.12 47.32
N ASN A 120 -9.20 -31.12 47.84
CA ASN A 120 -9.63 -30.44 49.07
C ASN A 120 -10.93 -29.65 48.83
N VAL A 121 -11.71 -29.43 49.89
CA VAL A 121 -13.04 -28.78 49.84
C VAL A 121 -12.98 -27.37 49.23
N SER A 122 -11.85 -26.66 49.36
CA SER A 122 -11.65 -25.34 48.75
C SER A 122 -11.35 -25.37 47.24
N GLY A 123 -11.21 -26.56 46.63
CA GLY A 123 -10.91 -26.74 45.21
C GLY A 123 -9.50 -26.32 44.80
N ARG A 124 -8.70 -25.76 45.71
CA ARG A 124 -7.38 -25.18 45.45
C ARG A 124 -6.27 -26.12 45.92
N SER A 125 -5.60 -26.80 45.00
CA SER A 125 -4.50 -27.71 45.33
C SER A 125 -3.37 -26.97 46.05
N TRP A 126 -3.16 -27.25 47.33
CA TRP A 126 -2.08 -26.63 48.13
C TRP A 126 -0.68 -26.97 47.58
N ARG A 127 -0.55 -28.08 46.84
CA ARG A 127 0.71 -28.48 46.21
C ARG A 127 0.54 -28.46 44.69
N MET A 128 1.27 -27.57 44.02
CA MET A 128 1.44 -27.66 42.58
C MET A 128 2.08 -29.00 42.26
N ARG A 129 1.44 -29.80 41.40
CA ARG A 129 2.03 -31.07 40.96
C ARG A 129 3.33 -30.71 40.22
N PRO A 130 4.48 -31.33 40.54
CA PRO A 130 5.72 -31.03 39.82
C PRO A 130 5.48 -31.29 38.33
N GLN A 131 5.60 -30.22 37.54
CA GLN A 131 5.48 -30.31 36.10
C GLN A 131 6.54 -31.30 35.60
N LYS A 132 6.13 -32.26 34.76
CA LYS A 132 7.08 -33.26 34.21
C LYS A 132 8.21 -32.50 33.52
N ARG A 133 9.46 -32.87 33.84
CA ARG A 133 10.64 -32.29 33.18
C ARG A 133 10.56 -32.52 31.68
N THR A 134 10.85 -31.50 30.88
CA THR A 134 10.79 -31.51 29.40
C THR A 134 11.56 -32.68 28.80
N SER A 135 12.72 -33.03 29.36
CA SER A 135 13.52 -34.20 28.99
C SER A 135 12.75 -35.53 29.07
N THR A 136 11.78 -35.64 29.99
CA THR A 136 10.97 -36.85 30.19
C THR A 136 9.90 -36.99 29.10
N LEU A 137 9.41 -35.88 28.55
CA LEU A 137 8.47 -35.86 27.42
C LEU A 137 9.20 -36.19 26.11
N ILE A 138 10.43 -35.69 25.93
CA ILE A 138 11.24 -35.94 24.74
C ILE A 138 11.68 -37.42 24.67
N THR A 139 12.07 -38.01 25.80
CA THR A 139 12.57 -39.40 25.84
C THR A 139 11.47 -40.46 25.84
N LYS A 140 10.31 -40.21 26.49
CA LYS A 140 9.25 -41.22 26.63
C LYS A 140 8.22 -41.24 25.50
N VAL A 141 8.11 -40.16 24.71
CA VAL A 141 7.25 -40.15 23.52
C VAL A 141 8.02 -40.83 22.38
N LYS A 142 7.96 -42.16 22.32
CA LYS A 142 8.57 -42.97 21.24
C LYS A 142 8.17 -42.51 19.82
N LEU A 143 7.03 -41.83 19.69
CA LEU A 143 6.54 -41.23 18.44
C LEU A 143 7.36 -40.00 17.99
N ASN A 144 7.98 -39.24 18.92
CA ASN A 144 8.80 -38.07 18.59
C ASN A 144 10.22 -38.45 18.11
N ASN A 145 10.73 -39.62 18.51
CA ASN A 145 12.10 -40.04 18.19
C ASN A 145 12.18 -41.01 16.98
N ARG A 146 11.05 -41.55 16.48
CA ARG A 146 11.03 -42.53 15.37
C ARG A 146 10.65 -41.98 14.00
N VAL A 147 10.21 -40.73 13.92
CA VAL A 147 10.01 -40.06 12.63
C VAL A 147 10.77 -38.75 12.68
N LEU A 148 12.10 -38.87 12.72
CA LEU A 148 12.96 -37.81 12.23
C LEU A 148 12.60 -37.67 10.75
N SER A 149 11.72 -36.72 10.45
CA SER A 149 11.39 -36.25 9.10
C SER A 149 12.59 -36.46 8.16
N SER A 150 12.37 -37.14 7.03
CA SER A 150 13.44 -37.42 6.07
C SER A 150 14.17 -36.12 5.73
N TRP A 151 15.45 -36.22 5.39
CA TRP A 151 16.25 -35.04 5.07
C TRP A 151 15.56 -34.15 4.02
N GLU A 152 15.00 -34.78 2.99
CA GLU A 152 14.20 -34.14 1.95
C GLU A 152 12.99 -33.37 2.50
N GLN A 153 12.26 -33.94 3.47
CA GLN A 153 11.11 -33.26 4.07
C GLN A 153 11.53 -32.05 4.92
N LYS A 154 12.71 -32.10 5.56
CA LYS A 154 13.29 -30.93 6.26
C LYS A 154 13.71 -29.85 5.27
N GLU A 155 14.29 -30.24 4.14
CA GLU A 155 14.70 -29.32 3.08
C GLU A 155 13.50 -28.65 2.42
N ALA A 156 12.46 -29.42 2.07
CA ALA A 156 11.19 -28.90 1.57
C ALA A 156 10.53 -27.93 2.57
N ARG A 157 10.57 -28.23 3.88
CA ARG A 157 10.09 -27.31 4.91
C ARG A 157 10.93 -26.03 5.00
N ARG A 158 12.26 -26.13 4.84
CA ARG A 158 13.17 -24.98 4.83
C ARG A 158 12.89 -24.07 3.64
N MET A 159 12.70 -24.65 2.44
CA MET A 159 12.37 -23.92 1.22
C MET A 159 11.02 -23.19 1.34
N ARG A 160 9.94 -23.88 1.77
CA ARG A 160 8.66 -23.20 2.04
C ARG A 160 8.76 -22.07 3.05
N ASN A 161 9.52 -22.28 4.14
CA ASN A 161 9.71 -21.24 5.14
C ASN A 161 10.51 -20.05 4.59
N LYS A 162 11.46 -20.29 3.68
CA LYS A 162 12.23 -19.25 3.00
C LYS A 162 11.32 -18.44 2.08
N GLU A 163 10.53 -19.10 1.24
CA GLU A 163 9.55 -18.46 0.34
C GLU A 163 8.52 -17.61 1.11
N MET A 164 7.98 -18.13 2.22
CA MET A 164 7.06 -17.35 3.06
C MET A 164 7.73 -16.09 3.63
N LYS A 165 8.99 -16.21 4.12
CA LYS A 165 9.75 -15.08 4.66
C LYS A 165 10.10 -14.05 3.60
N GLU A 166 10.46 -14.49 2.40
CA GLU A 166 10.75 -13.61 1.26
C GLU A 166 9.49 -12.83 0.88
N ARG A 167 8.35 -13.49 0.77
CA ARG A 167 7.05 -12.84 0.51
C ARG A 167 6.68 -11.83 1.60
N GLU A 168 6.90 -12.16 2.88
CA GLU A 168 6.70 -11.21 3.97
C GLU A 168 7.66 -10.01 3.89
N ALA A 169 8.92 -10.25 3.54
CA ALA A 169 9.92 -9.20 3.39
C ALA A 169 9.56 -8.26 2.23
N GLU A 170 9.10 -8.78 1.09
CA GLU A 170 8.62 -7.99 -0.04
C GLU A 170 7.44 -7.08 0.36
N ILE A 171 6.48 -7.60 1.12
CA ILE A 171 5.34 -6.79 1.61
C ILE A 171 5.84 -5.68 2.55
N ARG A 172 6.82 -5.95 3.41
CA ARG A 172 7.39 -4.93 4.30
C ARG A 172 8.20 -3.89 3.54
N GLN A 173 9.00 -4.29 2.56
CA GLN A 173 9.78 -3.38 1.72
C GLN A 173 8.87 -2.48 0.91
N THR A 174 7.91 -3.04 0.17
CA THR A 174 6.97 -2.24 -0.65
C THR A 174 6.15 -1.26 0.19
N THR A 175 5.79 -1.59 1.43
CA THR A 175 5.10 -0.66 2.33
C THR A 175 6.03 0.41 2.91
N ALA A 176 7.28 0.08 3.19
CA ALA A 176 8.30 1.04 3.61
C ALA A 176 8.63 2.03 2.47
N ASP A 177 8.83 1.52 1.26
CA ASP A 177 9.14 2.32 0.07
C ASP A 177 8.01 3.30 -0.24
N LYS A 178 6.74 2.84 -0.24
CA LYS A 178 5.57 3.72 -0.38
C LYS A 178 5.52 4.84 0.66
N LYS A 179 5.96 4.59 1.90
CA LYS A 179 6.02 5.61 2.96
C LYS A 179 7.16 6.59 2.70
N LEU A 180 8.33 6.10 2.30
CA LEU A 180 9.49 6.92 1.96
C LEU A 180 9.22 7.79 0.74
N GLU A 181 8.62 7.26 -0.32
CA GLU A 181 8.22 8.02 -1.52
C GLU A 181 7.24 9.14 -1.18
N LYS A 182 6.21 8.85 -0.36
CA LYS A 182 5.27 9.88 0.11
C LYS A 182 5.96 10.97 0.92
N LYS A 183 6.96 10.61 1.73
CA LYS A 183 7.75 11.57 2.52
C LYS A 183 8.63 12.42 1.60
N LYS A 184 9.38 11.80 0.69
CA LYS A 184 10.21 12.47 -0.32
C LYS A 184 9.38 13.45 -1.17
N LYS A 185 8.19 13.03 -1.63
CA LYS A 185 7.29 13.88 -2.42
C LYS A 185 6.79 15.09 -1.63
N ARG A 186 6.51 14.93 -0.33
CA ARG A 186 6.12 16.06 0.54
C ARG A 186 7.29 17.03 0.72
N GLU A 187 8.47 16.51 1.04
CA GLU A 187 9.68 17.32 1.24
C GLU A 187 10.06 18.08 -0.04
N GLU A 188 9.98 17.45 -1.20
CA GLU A 188 10.22 18.10 -2.49
C GLU A 188 9.17 19.18 -2.79
N GLN A 189 7.89 18.93 -2.51
CA GLN A 189 6.85 19.92 -2.71
C GLN A 189 7.02 21.11 -1.75
N GLU A 190 7.41 20.88 -0.51
CA GLU A 190 7.73 21.93 0.46
C GLU A 190 8.95 22.73 0.03
N LYS A 191 10.01 22.06 -0.46
CA LYS A 191 11.18 22.71 -1.03
C LYS A 191 10.80 23.60 -2.23
N ARG A 192 9.97 23.09 -3.15
CA ARG A 192 9.48 23.86 -4.30
C ARG A 192 8.64 25.08 -3.86
N ARG A 193 7.78 24.93 -2.84
CA ARG A 193 7.03 26.06 -2.28
C ARG A 193 7.96 27.09 -1.64
N ALA A 194 8.96 26.65 -0.88
CA ALA A 194 9.91 27.53 -0.23
C ALA A 194 10.79 28.29 -1.24
N GLU A 195 11.27 27.62 -2.29
CA GLU A 195 12.00 28.24 -3.39
C GLU A 195 11.14 29.23 -4.17
N ASN A 196 9.88 28.88 -4.47
CA ASN A 196 8.96 29.80 -5.14
C ASN A 196 8.65 31.02 -4.27
N GLN A 197 8.48 30.84 -2.95
CA GLN A 197 8.33 31.95 -2.03
C GLN A 197 9.57 32.83 -2.02
N ALA A 198 10.77 32.24 -1.91
CA ALA A 198 12.03 32.97 -1.94
C ALA A 198 12.24 33.74 -3.26
N LYS A 199 11.88 33.15 -4.41
CA LYS A 199 11.94 33.80 -5.72
C LYS A 199 10.88 34.90 -5.88
N ALA A 200 9.68 34.70 -5.37
CA ALA A 200 8.59 35.69 -5.42
C ALA A 200 8.82 36.87 -4.45
N LEU A 201 9.62 36.66 -3.40
CA LEU A 201 10.03 37.70 -2.45
C LEU A 201 10.96 38.72 -3.13
N LYS A 202 10.35 39.76 -3.72
CA LYS A 202 11.07 40.93 -4.23
C LYS A 202 11.61 41.74 -3.06
N THR A 203 12.86 41.48 -2.68
CA THR A 203 13.53 42.14 -1.55
C THR A 203 14.49 43.20 -2.06
N GLN A 204 14.53 44.35 -1.38
CA GLN A 204 15.52 45.38 -1.64
C GLN A 204 16.76 45.09 -0.79
N THR A 205 17.85 44.68 -1.43
CA THR A 205 19.13 44.48 -0.76
C THR A 205 19.74 45.82 -0.41
N MET A 206 20.13 46.00 0.86
CA MET A 206 20.79 47.21 1.32
C MET A 206 22.31 47.06 1.27
N ASN A 207 22.99 48.07 0.72
CA ASN A 207 24.46 48.06 0.62
C ASN A 207 25.11 48.21 2.01
N LEU A 208 26.04 47.31 2.35
CA LEU A 208 26.75 47.23 3.64
C LEU A 208 27.33 48.58 4.09
N HIS A 209 27.95 49.35 3.18
CA HIS A 209 28.55 50.65 3.49
C HIS A 209 27.52 51.74 3.86
N THR A 210 26.29 51.63 3.34
CA THR A 210 25.22 52.64 3.58
C THR A 210 24.21 52.19 4.63
N VAL A 211 24.27 50.93 5.06
CA VAL A 211 23.31 50.33 6.01
C VAL A 211 23.30 51.08 7.33
N GLY A 212 24.46 51.44 7.89
CA GLY A 212 24.54 52.11 9.19
C GLY A 212 23.77 53.44 9.24
N ASN A 213 23.97 54.31 8.24
CA ASN A 213 23.32 55.61 8.17
C ASN A 213 21.84 55.50 7.79
N LYS A 214 21.49 54.61 6.85
CA LYS A 214 20.09 54.39 6.46
C LYS A 214 19.25 53.76 7.59
N MET A 215 19.82 52.83 8.36
CA MET A 215 19.14 52.24 9.52
C MET A 215 18.90 53.26 10.63
N LYS A 216 19.83 54.19 10.86
CA LYS A 216 19.65 55.28 11.84
C LYS A 216 18.60 56.29 11.39
N ALA A 217 18.48 56.55 10.09
CA ALA A 217 17.49 57.48 9.53
C ALA A 217 16.06 56.90 9.48
N MET A 218 15.92 55.57 9.44
CA MET A 218 14.60 54.92 9.36
C MET A 218 13.84 54.99 10.68
N SER A 219 12.51 55.12 10.58
CA SER A 219 11.62 55.10 11.74
C SER A 219 11.59 53.73 12.42
N LYS A 220 11.28 53.70 13.72
CA LYS A 220 11.13 52.46 14.50
C LYS A 220 10.14 51.47 13.88
N LYS A 221 9.10 51.96 13.20
CA LYS A 221 8.11 51.13 12.51
C LYS A 221 8.72 50.45 11.27
N GLN A 222 9.51 51.18 10.47
CA GLN A 222 10.23 50.62 9.31
C GLN A 222 11.27 49.58 9.75
N LEU A 223 12.02 49.86 10.82
CA LEU A 223 13.02 48.93 11.35
C LEU A 223 12.43 47.59 11.81
N ARG A 224 11.18 47.56 12.28
CA ARG A 224 10.49 46.32 12.64
C ARG A 224 10.11 45.47 11.42
N MET A 225 10.01 46.06 10.23
CA MET A 225 9.66 45.35 8.99
C MET A 225 10.87 44.71 8.31
N ILE A 226 12.08 45.20 8.61
CA ILE A 226 13.32 44.65 8.06
C ILE A 226 13.52 43.24 8.60
N LYS A 227 13.77 42.29 7.69
CA LYS A 227 14.07 40.89 8.01
C LYS A 227 15.51 40.58 7.60
N LYS A 228 16.17 39.70 8.35
CA LYS A 228 17.47 39.14 7.97
C LYS A 228 17.26 37.88 7.14
N THR A 229 18.11 37.66 6.16
CA THR A 229 18.20 36.37 5.47
C THR A 229 18.99 35.40 6.35
N GLN A 230 18.46 34.20 6.54
CA GLN A 230 19.14 33.08 7.20
C GLN A 230 19.00 31.83 6.33
N ILE A 231 20.00 30.97 6.32
CA ILE A 231 19.95 29.70 5.61
C ILE A 231 19.43 28.64 6.57
N ASN A 232 18.35 27.96 6.18
CA ASN A 232 17.79 26.86 6.94
C ASN A 232 18.68 25.61 6.92
N LYS A 233 18.35 24.65 7.80
CA LYS A 233 18.93 23.29 7.79
C LYS A 233 18.84 22.58 6.42
N HIS A 234 17.91 23.00 5.57
CA HIS A 234 17.68 22.46 4.22
C HIS A 234 18.37 23.26 3.11
N GLY A 235 19.22 24.25 3.45
CA GLY A 235 19.94 25.08 2.47
C GLY A 235 19.08 26.17 1.81
N VAL A 236 17.81 26.32 2.19
CA VAL A 236 16.89 27.34 1.65
C VAL A 236 17.04 28.64 2.43
N VAL A 237 17.05 29.77 1.73
CA VAL A 237 17.12 31.12 2.32
C VAL A 237 15.74 31.52 2.85
N GLU A 238 15.65 31.74 4.16
CA GLU A 238 14.46 32.27 4.83
C GLU A 238 14.66 33.71 5.30
N LEU A 239 13.58 34.50 5.24
CA LEU A 239 13.54 35.84 5.85
C LEU A 239 13.03 35.74 7.29
N VAL A 240 13.93 35.92 8.23
CA VAL A 240 13.70 35.80 9.67
C VAL A 240 13.75 37.17 10.33
N SER A 241 12.98 37.38 11.42
CA SER A 241 13.07 38.60 12.22
C SER A 241 14.50 38.80 12.76
N PRO A 242 15.07 40.01 12.73
CA PRO A 242 16.45 40.27 13.13
C PRO A 242 16.77 39.80 14.56
N TYR A 243 15.78 39.88 15.46
CA TYR A 243 15.92 39.55 16.88
C TYR A 243 15.58 38.09 17.22
N LYS A 244 15.25 37.25 16.23
CA LYS A 244 15.09 35.81 16.47
C LYS A 244 16.48 35.22 16.73
N LYS A 245 16.67 34.72 17.96
CA LYS A 245 17.84 33.95 18.40
C LYS A 245 17.70 32.49 18.01
#